data_AF-A0A9Q0WD86-F1
#
_entry.id   AF-A0A9Q0WD86-F1
#
_cell.length_a   1.000
_cell.length_b   1.000
_cell.length_c   1.000
_cell.angle_alpha   90.00
_cell.angle_beta   90.00
_cell.angle_gamma   90.00
#
_symmetry.space_group_name_H-M   'P 1'
#
loop_
_entity.id
_entity.type
_entity.pdbx_description
1 polymer ?
#
loop_
_entity_poly.entity_id
_entity_poly.type
_entity_poly.pdbx_seq_one_letter_code
_entity_poly.pdbx_strand_id
1 'polypeptide(L)' 'MVKENEVAAMEIEVPKPNNSDQINPRYSINVLQLLKSAQMQHGLRHGDYARYRRYCTARLRRLYKSLKFTHGSR' A
#
# COMPACT_ATOMS: atom_id res chain seq x y z
N MET A 1 38.51 14.13 -55.76
CA MET A 1 38.97 13.08 -54.82
C MET A 1 38.94 13.69 -53.43
N VAL A 2 37.79 13.69 -52.76
CA VAL A 2 37.46 12.78 -51.65
C VAL A 2 38.45 12.91 -50.48
N LYS A 3 38.10 13.68 -49.44
CA LYS A 3 37.54 13.13 -48.18
C LYS A 3 37.23 14.24 -47.18
N GLU A 4 35.95 14.37 -46.88
CA GLU A 4 35.41 14.93 -45.64
C GLU A 4 35.97 14.12 -44.47
N ASN A 5 36.27 14.77 -43.36
CA ASN A 5 36.41 14.09 -42.07
C ASN A 5 35.72 14.96 -41.03
N GLU A 6 34.43 14.70 -40.88
CA GLU A 6 33.56 15.25 -39.87
C GLU A 6 34.13 14.91 -38.48
N VAL A 7 34.43 15.95 -37.71
CA VAL A 7 34.73 15.82 -36.28
C VAL A 7 33.43 15.44 -35.58
N ALA A 8 33.25 14.14 -35.36
CA ALA A 8 32.14 13.57 -34.62
C ALA A 8 32.09 14.18 -33.21
N ALA A 9 31.11 15.07 -32.99
CA ALA A 9 30.71 15.51 -31.68
C ALA A 9 30.21 14.29 -30.90
N MET A 10 30.94 13.90 -29.85
CA MET A 10 30.43 12.95 -28.87
C MET A 10 29.27 13.61 -28.13
N GLU A 11 28.05 13.32 -28.56
CA GLU A 11 26.86 13.52 -27.74
C GLU A 11 26.97 12.60 -26.54
N ILE A 12 27.34 13.16 -25.40
CA ILE A 12 27.22 12.48 -24.11
C ILE A 12 25.72 12.39 -23.84
N GLU A 13 25.13 11.21 -24.06
CA GLU A 13 23.78 10.91 -23.58
C GLU A 13 23.78 11.08 -22.06
N VAL A 14 23.27 12.23 -21.60
CA VAL A 14 22.93 12.44 -20.20
C VAL A 14 21.93 11.33 -19.85
N PRO A 15 22.25 10.42 -18.91
CA PRO A 15 21.29 9.42 -18.51
C PRO A 15 20.10 10.19 -17.93
N LYS A 16 18.95 10.10 -18.60
CA LYS A 16 17.68 10.61 -18.08
C LYS A 16 17.59 10.17 -16.62
N PRO A 17 17.36 11.07 -15.65
CA PRO A 17 17.06 10.63 -14.30
C PRO A 17 15.84 9.73 -14.41
N ASN A 18 16.07 8.44 -14.15
CA ASN A 18 15.01 7.46 -14.10
C ASN A 18 14.00 8.00 -13.10
N ASN A 19 12.81 8.39 -13.57
CA ASN A 19 11.67 8.74 -12.74
C ASN A 19 11.13 7.49 -12.01
N SER A 20 12.03 6.69 -11.42
CA SER A 20 11.71 5.60 -10.50
C SER A 20 11.54 6.11 -9.07
N ASP A 21 11.67 7.41 -8.82
CA ASP A 21 11.14 8.10 -7.63
C ASP A 21 9.60 8.18 -7.69
N GLN A 22 8.96 7.04 -7.98
CA GLN A 22 7.57 6.84 -7.59
C GLN A 22 7.59 6.84 -6.07
N ILE A 23 7.26 8.00 -5.50
CA ILE A 23 7.00 8.16 -4.07
C ILE A 23 5.83 7.24 -3.75
N ASN A 24 6.13 5.97 -3.45
CA ASN A 24 5.16 5.06 -2.88
C ASN A 24 4.79 5.66 -1.54
N PRO A 25 3.55 6.16 -1.36
CA PRO A 25 3.16 6.76 -0.10
C PRO A 25 3.42 5.75 1.03
N ARG A 26 4.29 6.12 1.96
CA ARG A 26 4.58 5.28 3.13
C ARG A 26 3.37 5.30 4.04
N TYR A 27 2.62 4.21 4.04
CA TYR A 27 1.54 3.99 5.00
C TYR A 27 2.10 3.39 6.29
N SER A 28 1.84 4.04 7.42
CA SER A 28 2.16 3.53 8.75
C SER A 28 0.88 3.27 9.54
N ILE A 29 0.76 2.10 10.16
CA ILE A 29 -0.36 1.75 11.03
C ILE A 29 0.19 1.30 12.37
N ASN A 30 -0.25 1.93 13.47
CA ASN A 30 0.08 1.48 14.81
C ASN A 30 -0.80 0.27 15.20
N VAL A 31 -0.28 -0.93 14.93
CA VAL A 31 -1.00 -2.18 15.16
C VAL A 31 -1.35 -2.39 16.64
N LEU A 32 -0.43 -2.06 17.56
CA LEU A 32 -0.65 -2.28 19.00
C LEU A 32 -1.78 -1.42 19.55
N GLN A 33 -1.76 -0.11 19.24
CA GLN A 33 -2.79 0.83 19.67
C GLN A 33 -4.15 0.46 19.08
N LEU A 34 -4.17 0.07 17.79
CA LEU A 34 -5.40 -0.36 17.12
C LEU A 34 -5.98 -1.63 17.74
N LEU A 35 -5.13 -2.61 18.06
CA LEU A 35 -5.56 -3.86 18.66
C LEU A 35 -6.12 -3.64 20.06
N LYS A 36 -5.38 -2.92 20.92
CA LYS A 36 -5.79 -2.69 22.32
C LYS A 36 -7.07 -1.87 22.43
N SER A 37 -7.22 -0.82 21.63
CA SER A 37 -8.46 -0.03 21.62
C SER A 37 -9.67 -0.86 21.15
N ALA A 38 -9.52 -1.65 20.10
CA ALA A 38 -10.58 -2.52 19.60
C ALA A 38 -10.96 -3.62 20.60
N GLN A 39 -9.98 -4.25 21.26
CA GLN A 39 -10.24 -5.27 22.29
C GLN A 39 -11.03 -4.71 23.47
N MET A 40 -10.63 -3.54 23.97
CA MET A 40 -11.29 -2.90 25.12
C MET A 40 -12.72 -2.45 24.80
N GLN A 41 -12.97 -1.96 23.57
CA GLN A 41 -14.29 -1.50 23.14
C GLN A 41 -15.26 -2.64 22.79
N HIS A 42 -14.76 -3.77 22.29
CA HIS A 42 -15.62 -4.81 21.69
C HIS A 42 -15.74 -6.09 22.52
N GLY A 43 -15.72 -5.96 23.85
CA GLY A 43 -16.10 -7.02 24.79
C GLY A 43 -14.94 -7.70 25.50
N LEU A 44 -13.71 -7.58 24.98
CA LEU A 44 -12.55 -8.23 25.57
C LEU A 44 -12.15 -7.63 26.93
N ARG A 45 -12.62 -6.40 27.23
CA ARG A 45 -12.53 -5.83 28.58
C ARG A 45 -13.18 -6.72 29.66
N HIS A 46 -14.22 -7.46 29.30
CA HIS A 46 -14.95 -8.37 30.20
C HIS A 46 -14.76 -9.85 29.80
N GLY A 47 -13.79 -10.17 28.94
CA GLY A 47 -13.55 -11.55 28.48
C GLY A 47 -14.55 -12.08 27.44
N ASP A 48 -15.35 -11.23 26.81
CA ASP A 48 -16.32 -11.67 25.78
C ASP A 48 -15.62 -11.84 24.41
N TYR A 49 -15.01 -13.01 24.21
CA TYR A 49 -14.32 -13.38 22.98
C TYR A 49 -15.28 -13.56 21.78
N ALA A 50 -16.52 -13.99 22.02
CA ALA A 50 -17.52 -14.19 20.97
C ALA A 50 -17.93 -12.86 20.34
N ARG A 51 -18.14 -11.82 21.16
CA ARG A 51 -18.42 -10.45 20.71
C ARG A 51 -17.24 -9.86 19.95
N TYR A 52 -16.01 -10.03 20.43
CA TYR A 52 -14.82 -9.56 19.72
C TYR A 52 -14.67 -10.24 18.35
N ARG A 53 -14.91 -11.55 18.25
CA ARG A 53 -14.88 -12.28 16.97
C ARG A 53 -15.90 -11.74 15.97
N ARG A 54 -17.13 -11.46 16.42
CA ARG A 54 -18.18 -10.83 15.58
C ARG A 54 -17.77 -9.45 15.08
N TYR A 55 -17.09 -8.67 15.92
CA TYR A 55 -16.54 -7.39 15.51
C TYR A 55 -15.47 -7.55 14.42
N CYS A 56 -14.53 -8.48 14.57
CA CYS A 56 -13.49 -8.73 13.58
C CYS A 56 -14.07 -9.09 12.20
N THR A 57 -15.04 -10.00 12.15
CA THR A 57 -15.67 -10.39 10.88
C THR A 57 -16.47 -9.25 10.25
N ALA A 58 -17.20 -8.46 11.05
CA ALA A 58 -17.92 -7.28 10.58
C ALA A 58 -16.97 -6.19 10.05
N ARG A 59 -15.83 -5.99 10.70
CA ARG A 59 -14.79 -5.04 10.28
C ARG A 59 -14.15 -5.47 8.96
N LEU A 60 -13.79 -6.74 8.82
CA LEU A 60 -13.26 -7.29 7.57
C LEU A 60 -14.26 -7.15 6.42
N ARG A 61 -15.54 -7.46 6.66
CA ARG A 61 -16.59 -7.28 5.65
C ARG A 61 -16.72 -5.83 5.18
N ARG A 62 -16.65 -4.86 6.09
CA ARG A 62 -16.67 -3.42 5.73
C ARG A 62 -15.45 -3.04 4.91
N LEU A 63 -14.26 -3.50 5.31
CA LEU A 63 -13.00 -3.26 4.60
C LEU A 63 -13.07 -3.82 3.17
N TYR A 64 -13.49 -5.07 3.01
CA TYR A 64 -13.62 -5.68 1.68
C TYR A 64 -14.66 -4.96 0.81
N LYS A 65 -15.79 -4.51 1.39
CA LYS A 65 -16.78 -3.71 0.67
C LYS A 65 -16.23 -2.36 0.21
N SER A 66 -15.48 -1.65 1.06
CA SER A 66 -14.91 -0.34 0.71
C SER A 66 -13.79 -0.44 -0.33
N LEU A 67 -12.98 -1.51 -0.28
CA LEU A 67 -11.94 -1.76 -1.27
C LEU A 67 -12.47 -2.45 -2.55
N LYS A 68 -13.77 -2.73 -2.65
CA LYS A 68 -14.39 -3.53 -3.72
C LYS A 68 -13.71 -4.89 -3.91
N PHE A 69 -13.07 -5.40 -2.87
CA PHE A 69 -12.43 -6.72 -2.85
C PHE A 69 -13.45 -7.78 -2.42
N THR A 70 -14.48 -7.95 -3.25
CA THR A 70 -15.54 -8.92 -2.99
C THR A 70 -15.05 -10.31 -3.41
N HIS A 71 -14.80 -11.19 -2.44
CA HIS A 71 -14.56 -12.61 -2.72
C HIS A 71 -15.87 -13.21 -3.24
N GLY A 72 -15.89 -13.54 -4.52
CA GLY A 72 -17.09 -13.97 -5.25
C GLY A 72 -17.68 -12.83 -6.05
N SER A 73 -17.19 -12.68 -7.29
CA SER A 73 -18.04 -12.18 -8.38
C SER A 73 -19.17 -13.18 -8.53
N ARG A 74 -20.40 -12.77 -8.25
CA ARG A 74 -21.56 -13.43 -8.85
C ARG A 74 -22.08 -12.47 -9.92
#